data_AF-A0A838HZ89-F1
#
_entry.id   AF-A0A838HZ89-F1
#
_cell.length_a   1.000
_cell.length_b   1.000
_cell.length_c   1.000
_cell.angle_alpha   90.00
_cell.angle_beta   90.00
_cell.angle_gamma   90.00
#
_symmetry.space_group_name_H-M   'P 1'
#
loop_
_entity.id
_entity.type
_entity.pdbx_description
1 polymer ?
#
loop_
_entity_poly.entity_id
_entity_poly.type
_entity_poly.pdbx_seq_one_letter_code
_entity_poly.pdbx_strand_id
1 'polypeptide(L)'
;CDELGLRLLVVFGGTLQEGRAGRARDLDIGVSWRPDAERDVIRVMGALVDLLRFDGVDLMDLDCAGAVAREQALAYGLPLFEDRPGLFARLQMAAITERMDTAWLRRLSLERLAR
;
A
#
# COMPACT_ATOMS: atom_id res chain seq x y z
N CYS A 1 1.68 15.25 -4.05
CA CYS A 1 0.69 14.56 -3.20
C CYS A 1 -0.62 15.33 -3.10
N ASP A 2 -0.58 16.61 -2.73
CA ASP A 2 -1.79 17.44 -2.59
C ASP A 2 -2.61 17.55 -3.88
N GLU A 3 -1.97 17.85 -5.01
CA GLU A 3 -2.62 17.90 -6.34
C GLU A 3 -3.19 16.55 -6.80
N LEU A 4 -2.68 15.45 -6.23
CA LEU A 4 -3.11 14.08 -6.51
C LEU A 4 -4.15 13.59 -5.50
N GLY A 5 -4.57 14.43 -4.54
CA GLY A 5 -5.55 14.05 -3.52
C GLY A 5 -5.08 13.01 -2.51
N LEU A 6 -3.76 12.78 -2.41
CA LEU A 6 -3.20 11.76 -1.52
C LEU A 6 -3.10 12.29 -0.09
N ARG A 7 -3.35 11.40 0.88
CA ARG A 7 -3.05 11.64 2.30
C ARG A 7 -1.92 10.78 2.84
N LEU A 8 -1.62 9.66 2.18
CA LEU A 8 -0.51 8.77 2.53
C LEU A 8 0.12 8.22 1.25
N LEU A 9 1.44 8.13 1.23
CA LEU A 9 2.21 7.38 0.24
C LEU A 9 3.28 6.56 0.95
N VAL A 10 3.34 5.26 0.67
CA VAL A 10 4.22 4.29 1.32
C VAL A 10 4.90 3.45 0.26
N VAL A 11 6.21 3.25 0.35
CA VAL A 11 6.90 2.21 -0.43
C VAL A 11 6.88 0.93 0.39
N PHE A 12 6.65 -0.21 -0.24
CA PHE A 12 6.69 -1.50 0.44
C PHE A 12 7.32 -2.59 -0.42
N GLY A 13 7.18 -3.84 0.00
CA GLY A 13 7.52 -5.00 -0.83
C GLY A 13 9.01 -5.23 -1.02
N GLY A 14 9.37 -5.76 -2.19
CA GLY A 14 10.70 -6.35 -2.45
C GLY A 14 11.86 -5.35 -2.34
N THR A 15 11.58 -4.08 -2.61
CA THR A 15 12.57 -2.98 -2.56
C THR A 15 13.09 -2.72 -1.14
N LEU A 16 12.29 -3.00 -0.11
CA LEU A 16 12.68 -2.79 1.28
C LEU A 16 13.34 -4.02 1.94
N GLN A 17 13.40 -5.16 1.24
CA GLN A 17 14.00 -6.38 1.78
C GLN A 17 15.53 -6.31 1.76
N GLU A 18 16.16 -6.59 2.90
CA GLU A 18 17.62 -6.68 3.01
C GLU A 18 18.20 -7.67 1.99
N GLY A 19 19.29 -7.28 1.32
CA GLY A 19 19.93 -8.08 0.28
C GLY A 19 19.23 -8.09 -1.08
N ARG A 20 18.05 -7.46 -1.20
CA ARG A 20 17.34 -7.26 -2.48
C ARG A 20 17.36 -5.82 -2.99
N ALA A 21 17.89 -4.87 -2.22
CA ALA A 21 18.17 -3.52 -2.68
C ALA A 21 19.00 -3.54 -3.98
N GLY A 22 18.50 -2.92 -5.05
CA GLY A 22 19.10 -2.94 -6.39
C GLY A 22 18.85 -4.20 -7.23
N ARG A 23 18.09 -5.19 -6.71
CA ARG A 23 17.63 -6.38 -7.45
C ARG A 23 16.12 -6.43 -7.66
N ALA A 24 15.36 -5.66 -6.88
CA ALA A 24 13.93 -5.48 -7.11
C ALA A 24 13.72 -4.92 -8.51
N ARG A 25 12.81 -5.56 -9.26
CA ARG A 25 12.49 -5.18 -10.65
C ARG A 25 11.28 -4.28 -10.73
N ASP A 26 10.57 -4.16 -9.62
CA ASP A 26 9.33 -3.46 -9.38
C ASP A 26 9.46 -2.60 -8.12
N LEU A 27 8.69 -1.50 -8.10
CA LEU A 27 8.55 -0.60 -6.98
C LEU A 27 7.10 -0.62 -6.53
N ASP A 28 6.83 -1.33 -5.43
CA ASP A 28 5.51 -1.38 -4.81
C ASP A 28 5.22 -0.08 -4.04
N ILE A 29 4.15 0.62 -4.43
CA ILE A 29 3.71 1.87 -3.82
C ILE A 29 2.27 1.74 -3.34
N GLY A 30 2.04 2.04 -2.06
CA GLY A 30 0.72 2.08 -1.44
C GLY A 30 0.26 3.51 -1.27
N VAL A 31 -0.97 3.83 -1.68
CA VAL A 31 -1.56 5.16 -1.54
C VAL A 31 -2.88 5.11 -0.78
N SER A 32 -3.17 6.15 0.00
CA SER A 32 -4.50 6.39 0.60
C SER A 32 -4.94 7.81 0.28
N TRP A 33 -6.24 7.99 0.11
CA TRP A 33 -6.84 9.21 -0.43
C TRP A 33 -7.38 10.12 0.68
N ARG A 34 -7.37 11.42 0.44
CA ARG A 34 -8.15 12.36 1.26
C ARG A 34 -9.65 12.02 1.14
N PRO A 35 -10.47 12.25 2.18
CA PRO A 35 -11.88 11.83 2.19
C PRO A 35 -12.71 12.27 0.97
N ASP A 36 -12.47 13.48 0.47
CA ASP A 36 -13.21 14.09 -0.64
C ASP A 36 -12.43 14.10 -1.96
N ALA A 37 -11.30 13.39 -2.04
CA ALA A 37 -10.50 13.31 -3.26
C ALA A 37 -11.08 12.29 -4.24
N GLU A 38 -11.00 12.62 -5.53
CA GLU A 38 -11.21 11.65 -6.61
C GLU A 38 -10.08 10.61 -6.58
N ARG A 39 -10.45 9.32 -6.57
CA ARG A 39 -9.50 8.20 -6.51
C ARG A 39 -8.98 7.82 -7.89
N ASP A 40 -8.22 8.73 -8.49
CA ASP A 40 -7.66 8.52 -9.83
C ASP A 40 -6.29 7.81 -9.77
N VAL A 41 -6.35 6.49 -9.63
CA VAL A 41 -5.16 5.61 -9.60
C VAL A 41 -4.32 5.75 -10.88
N ILE A 42 -4.96 5.96 -12.04
CA ILE A 42 -4.28 6.08 -13.34
C ILE A 42 -3.44 7.35 -13.39
N ARG A 43 -4.00 8.48 -12.92
CA ARG A 43 -3.26 9.74 -12.81
C ARG A 43 -2.08 9.65 -11.86
N VAL A 44 -2.25 8.99 -10.71
CA VAL A 44 -1.14 8.77 -9.76
C VAL A 44 -0.06 7.90 -10.39
N MET A 45 -0.44 6.82 -11.08
CA MET A 45 0.50 5.96 -11.79
C MET A 45 1.30 6.74 -12.84
N GLY A 46 0.63 7.50 -13.70
CA GLY A 46 1.29 8.32 -14.72
C GLY A 46 2.26 9.33 -14.10
N ALA A 47 1.85 10.01 -13.03
CA ALA A 47 2.71 10.95 -12.31
C ALA A 47 3.96 10.27 -11.70
N LEU A 48 3.83 9.04 -11.18
CA LEU A 48 4.95 8.28 -10.61
C LEU A 48 5.91 7.81 -11.69
N VAL A 49 5.41 7.25 -12.79
CA VAL A 49 6.23 6.82 -13.93
C VAL A 49 6.99 8.01 -14.53
N ASP A 50 6.33 9.15 -14.69
CA ASP A 50 6.95 10.37 -15.20
C ASP A 50 8.01 10.91 -14.24
N LEU A 51 7.75 10.89 -12.93
CA LEU A 51 8.69 11.38 -11.93
C LEU A 51 9.93 10.49 -11.81
N LEU A 52 9.73 9.17 -11.78
CA LEU A 52 10.79 8.19 -11.55
C LEU A 52 11.53 7.80 -12.83
N ARG A 53 10.96 8.12 -14.01
CA ARG A 53 11.41 7.62 -15.32
C ARG A 53 11.55 6.10 -15.31
N PHE A 54 10.60 5.43 -14.66
CA PHE A 54 10.61 4.01 -14.40
C PHE A 54 9.21 3.43 -14.51
N ASP A 55 9.04 2.42 -15.37
CA ASP A 55 7.74 1.82 -15.68
C ASP A 55 7.36 0.65 -14.76
N GLY A 56 8.30 0.15 -13.95
CA GLY A 56 8.06 -0.97 -13.03
C GLY A 56 7.38 -0.56 -11.73
N VAL A 57 6.38 0.33 -11.78
CA VAL A 57 5.67 0.79 -10.58
C VAL A 57 4.39 -0.02 -10.40
N ASP A 58 4.27 -0.70 -9.26
CA ASP A 58 3.06 -1.41 -8.86
C ASP A 58 2.32 -0.59 -7.79
N LEU A 59 1.17 -0.03 -8.17
CA LEU A 59 0.41 0.87 -7.31
C LEU A 59 -0.77 0.15 -6.65
N MET A 60 -0.86 0.24 -5.33
CA MET A 60 -1.95 -0.29 -4.53
C MET A 60 -2.76 0.83 -3.87
N ASP A 61 -4.07 0.85 -4.11
CA ASP A 61 -5.01 1.65 -3.33
C ASP A 61 -5.27 0.98 -1.97
N LEU A 62 -4.71 1.55 -0.90
CA LEU A 62 -4.82 1.05 0.47
C LEU A 62 -6.25 1.12 1.01
N ASP A 63 -7.08 2.04 0.50
CA ASP A 63 -8.45 2.21 0.95
C ASP A 63 -9.39 1.13 0.35
N CYS A 64 -8.95 0.45 -0.72
CA CYS A 64 -9.68 -0.65 -1.36
C CYS A 64 -8.97 -2.02 -1.21
N ALA A 65 -7.71 -2.04 -0.79
CA ALA A 65 -6.94 -3.26 -0.61
C ALA A 65 -7.56 -4.21 0.42
N GLY A 66 -7.40 -5.52 0.19
CA GLY A 66 -7.77 -6.52 1.17
C GLY A 66 -6.88 -6.45 2.41
N ALA A 67 -7.39 -6.90 3.57
CA ALA A 67 -6.71 -6.81 4.86
C ALA A 67 -5.27 -7.39 4.87
N VAL A 68 -4.98 -8.38 4.02
CA VAL A 68 -3.63 -8.96 3.89
C VAL A 68 -2.68 -7.98 3.20
N ALA A 69 -3.06 -7.50 2.01
CA ALA A 69 -2.20 -6.64 1.21
C ALA A 69 -2.01 -5.27 1.86
N ARG A 70 -3.08 -4.72 2.46
CA ARG A 70 -3.01 -3.49 3.26
C ARG A 70 -2.06 -3.64 4.45
N GLU A 71 -2.14 -4.74 5.19
CA GLU A 71 -1.22 -5.00 6.31
C GLU A 71 0.22 -5.15 5.83
N GLN A 72 0.48 -5.91 4.75
CA GLN A 72 1.83 -6.04 4.20
C GLN A 72 2.47 -4.68 3.86
N ALA A 73 1.70 -3.79 3.23
CA ALA A 73 2.19 -2.46 2.91
C ALA A 73 2.42 -1.57 4.13
N LEU A 74 1.58 -1.67 5.16
CA LEU A 74 1.65 -0.75 6.30
C LEU A 74 2.52 -1.26 7.46
N ALA A 75 2.65 -2.57 7.65
CA ALA A 75 3.48 -3.16 8.70
C ALA A 75 4.97 -3.17 8.33
N TYR A 76 5.28 -3.35 7.05
CA TYR A 76 6.66 -3.49 6.56
C TYR A 76 7.07 -2.37 5.59
N GLY A 77 6.19 -1.41 5.34
CA GLY A 77 6.45 -0.29 4.44
C GLY A 77 7.18 0.88 5.09
N LEU A 78 7.75 1.71 4.25
CA LEU A 78 8.38 2.99 4.58
C LEU A 78 7.48 4.13 4.09
N PRO A 79 6.93 4.97 4.99
CA PRO A 79 6.15 6.13 4.57
C PRO A 79 7.06 7.16 3.89
N LEU A 80 6.70 7.56 2.67
CA LEU A 80 7.33 8.68 1.96
C LEU A 80 6.56 9.99 2.17
N PHE A 81 5.26 9.91 2.46
CA PHE A 81 4.41 11.05 2.70
C PHE A 81 3.25 10.70 3.65
N GLU A 82 2.96 11.60 4.57
CA GLU A 82 1.70 11.64 5.33
C GLU A 82 1.18 13.08 5.43
N ASP A 83 -0.13 13.28 5.26
CA ASP A 83 -0.74 14.62 5.29
C ASP A 83 -0.76 15.24 6.71
N ARG A 84 -0.73 14.37 7.72
CA ARG A 84 -0.76 14.72 9.13
C ARG A 84 0.17 13.79 9.91
N PRO A 85 0.94 14.33 10.86
CA PRO A 85 1.80 13.52 11.71
C PRO A 85 1.06 12.34 12.35
N GLY A 86 1.62 11.14 12.21
CA GLY A 86 1.08 9.93 12.82
C GLY A 86 -0.08 9.28 12.08
N LEU A 87 -0.44 9.78 10.90
CA LEU A 87 -1.42 9.11 10.04
C LEU A 87 -0.95 7.69 9.69
N PHE A 88 0.32 7.54 9.32
CA PHE A 88 0.89 6.23 8.98
C PHE A 88 0.75 5.25 10.15
N ALA A 89 1.18 5.66 11.35
CA ALA A 89 1.10 4.81 12.55
C ALA A 89 -0.34 4.37 12.86
N ARG A 90 -1.31 5.29 12.74
CA ARG A 90 -2.73 4.97 12.95
C ARG A 90 -3.25 3.95 11.93
N LEU A 91 -2.91 4.12 10.66
CA LEU A 91 -3.32 3.20 9.60
C LEU A 91 -2.63 1.84 9.72
N GLN A 92 -1.36 1.82 10.11
CA GLN A 92 -0.60 0.61 10.42
C GLN A 92 -1.27 -0.20 11.54
N MET A 93 -1.58 0.44 12.67
CA MET A 93 -2.28 -0.22 13.78
C MET A 93 -3.63 -0.80 13.33
N ALA A 94 -4.42 -0.01 12.60
CA ALA A 94 -5.72 -0.46 12.09
C ALA A 94 -5.58 -1.68 11.15
N ALA A 95 -4.60 -1.67 10.25
CA ALA A 95 -4.36 -2.76 9.32
C ALA A 95 -3.91 -4.05 10.01
N ILE A 96 -3.03 -3.96 11.00
CA ILE A 96 -2.59 -5.11 11.81
C ILE A 96 -3.78 -5.71 12.57
N THR A 97 -4.58 -4.89 13.24
CA THR A 97 -5.78 -5.34 13.96
C THR A 97 -6.77 -6.01 13.01
N GLU A 98 -7.08 -5.36 11.89
CA GLU A 98 -8.00 -5.93 10.90
C GLU A 98 -7.50 -7.26 10.34
N ARG A 99 -6.19 -7.38 10.05
CA ARG A 99 -5.57 -8.63 9.64
C ARG A 99 -5.80 -9.72 10.69
N MET A 100 -5.58 -9.44 11.97
CA MET A 100 -5.80 -10.39 13.05
C MET A 100 -7.27 -10.81 13.16
N ASP A 101 -8.19 -9.84 13.19
CA ASP A 101 -9.63 -10.06 13.37
C ASP A 101 -10.25 -10.87 12.22
N THR A 102 -9.74 -10.69 11.00
CA THR A 102 -10.23 -11.39 9.80
C THR A 102 -9.47 -12.68 9.49
N ALA A 103 -8.58 -13.15 10.39
CA ALA A 103 -7.78 -14.35 10.15
C ALA A 103 -8.60 -15.64 9.98
N TRP A 104 -9.66 -15.80 10.77
CA TRP A 104 -10.54 -16.96 10.70
C TRP A 104 -11.30 -17.02 9.37
N LEU A 105 -11.72 -15.88 8.80
CA LEU A 105 -12.38 -15.82 7.50
C LEU A 105 -11.49 -16.39 6.40
N ARG A 106 -10.20 -16.02 6.40
CA ARG A 106 -9.25 -16.51 5.41
C ARG A 106 -8.96 -17.98 5.57
N ARG A 107 -8.88 -18.48 6.81
CA ARG A 107 -8.73 -19.91 7.07
C ARG A 107 -9.91 -20.69 6.48
N LEU A 108 -11.14 -20.23 6.72
CA LEU A 108 -12.34 -20.84 6.16
C LEU A 108 -12.34 -20.80 4.62
N SER A 109 -11.92 -19.68 4.02
CA SER A 109 -11.81 -19.56 2.55
C SER A 109 -10.80 -20.55 1.97
N LEU A 110 -9.63 -20.73 2.61
CA LEU A 110 -8.62 -21.70 2.16
C LEU A 110 -9.13 -23.15 2.29
N GLU A 111 -9.83 -23.48 3.37
CA GLU A 111 -10.44 -24.80 3.57
C GLU A 111 -11.51 -25.11 2.51
N ARG A 112 -12.23 -24.10 2.01
CA ARG A 112 -13.20 -24.25 0.92
C ARG A 112 -12.54 -24.45 -0.44
N LEU A 113 -11.41 -23.80 -0.71
CA LEU A 113 -10.66 -23.93 -1.97
C LEU A 113 -9.90 -25.26 -2.07
N ALA A 114 -9.58 -25.89 -0.94
CA ALA A 114 -8.90 -27.17 -0.89
C ALA A 114 -9.84 -28.39 -1.06
N ARG A 115 -11.14 -28.16 -1.31
CA ARG A 115 -12.15 -29.19 -1.63
C ARG A 115 -12.47 -29.17 -3.12
#